data_AF-A0A743Z8I8-F1
#
_entry.id   AF-A0A743Z8I8-F1
#
_cell.length_a   1.000
_cell.length_b   1.000
_cell.length_c   1.000
_cell.angle_alpha   90.00
_cell.angle_beta   90.00
_cell.angle_gamma   90.00
#
_symmetry.space_group_name_H-M   'P 1'
#
loop_
_entity.id
_entity.type
_entity.pdbx_description
1 polymer ?
#
loop_
_entity_poly.entity_id
_entity_poly.type
_entity_poly.pdbx_seq_one_letter_code
_entity_poly.pdbx_strand_id
1 'polypeptide(L)' 'MEEESLPAKLVSPVNVSSAINAIICSGKASYLELQEKLSVADMYNLLEIISVENFNQRVWHKHQEQR' A
#
# COMPACT_ATOMS: atom_id res chain seq x y z
N MET A 1 18.92 14.33 26.28
CA MET A 1 18.10 13.26 25.68
C MET A 1 17.08 14.02 24.86
N GLU A 2 17.36 14.21 23.57
CA GLU A 2 16.46 14.93 22.67
C GLU A 2 15.22 14.06 22.50
N GLU A 3 14.06 14.58 22.90
CA GLU A 3 12.78 13.99 22.53
C GLU A 3 12.69 14.07 20.99
N GLU A 4 12.94 12.95 20.32
CA GLU A 4 12.52 12.77 18.93
C GLU A 4 11.00 12.98 18.89
N SER A 5 10.58 14.21 18.57
CA SER A 5 9.19 14.52 18.34
C SER A 5 8.75 13.66 17.16
N LEU A 6 7.97 12.61 17.44
CA LEU A 6 7.33 11.79 16.41
C LEU A 6 6.80 12.71 15.30
N PRO A 7 7.07 12.42 14.01
CA PRO A 7 6.70 13.32 12.93
C PRO A 7 5.21 13.61 13.07
N ALA A 8 4.88 14.91 13.10
CA ALA A 8 3.54 15.45 13.32
C ALA A 8 2.50 14.57 12.63
N LYS A 9 1.53 14.04 13.41
CA LYS A 9 0.44 13.11 13.02
C LYS A 9 0.35 12.91 11.51
N LEU A 10 0.82 11.75 11.02
CA LEU A 10 0.69 11.37 9.62
C LEU A 10 -0.75 11.61 9.14
N VAL A 11 -0.89 12.38 8.07
CA VAL A 11 -2.19 12.70 7.47
C VAL A 11 -2.52 11.73 6.35
N SER A 12 -3.81 11.58 6.04
CA SER A 12 -4.28 10.73 4.95
C SER A 12 -5.20 11.51 4.00
N PRO A 13 -5.26 11.15 2.71
CA PRO A 13 -6.23 11.73 1.79
C PRO A 13 -7.65 11.49 2.31
N VAL A 14 -8.48 12.54 2.31
CA VAL A 14 -9.88 12.47 2.78
C VAL A 14 -10.88 12.19 1.67
N ASN A 15 -10.51 12.48 0.42
CA ASN A 15 -11.39 12.34 -0.76
C ASN A 15 -11.13 11.06 -1.56
N VAL A 16 -10.15 10.26 -1.16
CA VAL A 16 -9.75 9.04 -1.86
C VAL A 16 -9.90 7.88 -0.89
N SER A 17 -10.51 6.78 -1.34
CA SER A 17 -10.65 5.60 -0.49
C SER A 17 -9.27 5.02 -0.16
N SER A 18 -9.15 4.39 1.02
CA SER A 18 -7.91 3.74 1.45
C SER A 18 -7.44 2.67 0.46
N ALA A 19 -8.37 1.97 -0.18
CA ALA A 19 -8.08 1.00 -1.23
C ALA A 19 -7.39 1.64 -2.45
N ILE A 20 -7.97 2.72 -2.98
CA ILE A 20 -7.39 3.44 -4.13
C ILE A 20 -6.03 4.01 -3.76
N ASN A 21 -5.90 4.61 -2.57
CA ASN A 21 -4.64 5.14 -2.09
C ASN A 21 -3.56 4.04 -1.96
N ALA A 22 -3.91 2.89 -1.40
CA ALA A 22 -2.99 1.75 -1.28
C ALA A 22 -2.51 1.24 -2.64
N ILE A 23 -3.40 1.14 -3.63
CA ILE A 23 -3.04 0.72 -4.99
C ILE A 23 -2.09 1.73 -5.63
N ILE A 24 -2.38 3.03 -5.53
CA ILE A 24 -1.51 4.09 -6.08
C ILE A 24 -0.13 4.05 -5.41
N CYS A 25 -0.09 4.01 -4.07
CA CYS A 25 1.17 3.96 -3.32
C CYS A 25 1.98 2.68 -3.59
N SER A 26 1.32 1.56 -3.93
CA SER A 26 2.00 0.32 -4.32
C SER A 26 2.61 0.36 -5.72
N GLY A 27 2.27 1.37 -6.54
CA GLY A 27 2.73 1.49 -7.93
C GLY A 27 2.08 0.51 -8.91
N LYS A 28 1.08 -0.27 -8.48
CA LYS A 28 0.40 -1.27 -9.34
C LYS A 28 -0.56 -0.65 -10.35
N ALA A 29 -1.08 0.54 -10.07
CA ALA A 29 -1.88 1.32 -11.00
C ALA A 29 -1.79 2.82 -10.65
N SER A 30 -1.87 3.66 -11.68
CA SER A 30 -2.04 5.10 -11.52
C SER A 30 -3.50 5.46 -11.21
N TYR A 31 -3.71 6.68 -10.71
CA TYR A 31 -5.06 7.22 -10.48
C TYR A 31 -5.92 7.22 -11.75
N LEU A 32 -5.33 7.58 -12.90
CA LEU A 32 -6.07 7.63 -14.17
C LEU A 32 -6.48 6.23 -14.65
N GLU A 33 -5.62 5.23 -14.49
CA GLU A 33 -5.97 3.85 -14.82
C GLU A 33 -7.12 3.33 -13.95
N LEU A 34 -7.12 3.66 -12.66
CA LEU A 34 -8.21 3.33 -11.74
C LEU A 34 -9.52 4.02 -12.09
N GLN A 35 -9.47 5.24 -12.62
CA GLN A 35 -10.66 6.00 -12.98
C GLN A 35 -11.23 5.61 -14.35
N GLU A 36 -10.38 5.32 -15.33
CA GLU A 36 -10.78 5.23 -16.75
C GLU A 36 -10.83 3.81 -17.29
N LYS A 37 -10.08 2.87 -16.70
CA LYS A 37 -9.82 1.56 -17.31
C LYS A 37 -10.17 0.38 -16.42
N LEU A 38 -10.07 0.56 -15.10
CA LEU A 38 -10.21 -0.53 -14.14
C LEU A 38 -11.62 -0.56 -13.54
N SER A 39 -12.19 -1.75 -13.49
CA SER A 39 -13.45 -2.00 -12.82
C SER A 39 -13.24 -2.21 -11.31
N VAL A 40 -14.35 -2.26 -10.57
CA VAL A 40 -14.35 -2.65 -9.15
C VAL A 40 -13.70 -4.02 -8.93
N ALA A 41 -13.90 -4.97 -9.85
CA ALA A 41 -13.28 -6.30 -9.76
C ALA A 41 -11.76 -6.22 -9.88
N ASP A 42 -11.26 -5.39 -10.79
CA ASP A 42 -9.82 -5.18 -10.96
C ASP A 42 -9.18 -4.56 -9.71
N MET A 43 -9.89 -3.64 -9.05
CA MET A 43 -9.44 -3.08 -7.77
C MET A 43 -9.23 -4.18 -6.71
N TYR A 44 -10.17 -5.13 -6.59
CA TYR A 44 -10.02 -6.23 -5.63
C TYR A 44 -8.86 -7.17 -5.99
N ASN A 45 -8.69 -7.49 -7.27
CA ASN A 45 -7.56 -8.29 -7.74
C ASN A 45 -6.22 -7.61 -7.42
N LEU A 46 -6.11 -6.29 -7.61
CA LEU A 46 -4.90 -5.54 -7.27
C LEU A 46 -4.63 -5.55 -5.75
N LEU A 47 -5.67 -5.41 -4.93
CA LEU A 47 -5.51 -5.51 -3.46
C LEU A 47 -5.05 -6.89 -3.01
N GLU A 48 -5.52 -7.96 -3.65
CA GLU A 48 -5.04 -9.31 -3.40
C GLU A 48 -3.55 -9.44 -3.74
N ILE A 49 -3.13 -8.99 -4.92
CA ILE A 49 -1.72 -9.00 -5.34
C ILE A 49 -0.84 -8.28 -4.32
N ILE A 50 -1.23 -7.06 -3.92
CA ILE A 50 -0.51 -6.27 -2.92
C ILE A 50 -0.41 -7.02 -1.59
N SER A 51 -1.49 -7.68 -1.16
CA SER A 51 -1.54 -8.40 0.10
C SER A 51 -0.60 -9.61 0.11
N VAL A 52 -0.59 -10.38 -0.97
CA VAL A 52 0.29 -11.55 -1.14
C VAL A 52 1.77 -11.13 -1.21
N GLU A 53 2.09 -10.09 -1.98
CA GLU A 53 3.47 -9.58 -2.07
C GLU A 53 4.00 -9.10 -0.73
N ASN A 54 3.21 -8.31 0.01
CA ASN A 54 3.56 -7.84 1.34
C ASN A 54 3.77 -9.00 2.32
N PHE A 55 2.96 -10.05 2.23
CA PHE A 55 3.15 -11.25 3.04
C PHE A 55 4.48 -11.94 2.71
N ASN A 56 4.75 -12.15 1.43
CA ASN A 56 5.98 -12.81 0.98
C ASN A 56 7.23 -12.02 1.39
N GLN A 57 7.21 -10.69 1.27
CA GLN A 57 8.29 -9.83 1.74
C GLN A 57 8.52 -9.99 3.25
N ARG A 58 7.46 -9.99 4.07
CA ARG A 58 7.59 -10.22 5.52
C ARG A 58 8.18 -11.59 5.85
N VAL A 59 7.77 -12.64 5.14
CA VAL A 59 8.34 -13.99 5.31
C VAL A 59 9.82 -14.00 4.96
N TRP A 60 10.19 -13.36 3.84
CA TRP A 60 11.58 -13.28 3.39
C TRP A 60 12.46 -12.50 4.36
N HIS A 61 12.02 -11.34 4.85
CA HIS A 61 12.75 -10.56 5.84
C HIS A 61 13.01 -11.35 7.13
N LYS A 62 12.00 -12.04 7.65
CA LYS A 62 12.15 -12.90 8.84
C LYS A 62 13.18 -14.01 8.61
N HIS A 63 13.20 -14.60 7.43
CA HIS A 63 14.20 -15.62 7.08
C HIS A 63 15.63 -15.04 7.01
N GLN A 64 15.79 -13.81 6.51
CA GLN A 64 17.10 -13.14 6.49
C GLN A 64 17.59 -12.76 7.89
N GLU A 65 16.71 -12.33 8.79
CA GLU A 65 17.07 -12.00 10.18
C GLU A 65 17.53 -13.21 11.00
N GLN A 66 17.14 -14.42 10.60
CA GLN A 66 17.49 -15.68 11.27
C GLN A 66 18.78 -16.33 10.73
N ARG A 67 19.40 -15.76 9.70
CA ARG A 67 20.69 -16.22 9.15
C ARG A 67 21.83 -15.34 9.62
#